data_AF-A0A914CXU3-F1
#
_entry.id   AF-A0A914CXU3-F1
#
_cell.length_a   1.000
_cell.length_b   1.000
_cell.length_c   1.000
_cell.angle_alpha   90.00
_cell.angle_beta   90.00
_cell.angle_gamma   90.00
#
_symmetry.space_group_name_H-M   'P 1'
#
loop_
_entity.id
_entity.type
_entity.pdbx_description
1 polymer ?
#
loop_
_entity_poly.entity_id
_entity_poly.type
_entity_poly.pdbx_seq_one_letter_code
_entity_poly.pdbx_strand_id
1 'polypeptide(L)'
;MPDGKAPHFPQQPVARQNDDGSLELECFLEANPVPEIKWFYDQTEIKPNQRFSSRLDNRGSDAYSAILQIKDLADSDAGAYRCAIVNPFGKGNANFNLKLTGFSSPTFVEKPQISSRDDGRVMIMEFKAKSILKPTFVWQKGDEIVAESDRYKIVLKETGNHEYYSALEIIEPKKEKDAGQFVCTAKNESGKLTATFSVKFEVPQGAPTFTRKPQILQKTSDSGDPAIVFDIGFQADMNPEVIWLNPKGKKMKESSRIKFGLTPDGGANTYTAQLELK
;
A
#
# COMPACT_ATOMS: atom_id res chain seq x y z
N MET A 1 -57.27 -11.91 31.90
CA MET A 1 -56.01 -11.15 31.75
C MET A 1 -55.91 -10.77 30.28
N PRO A 2 -55.36 -9.60 29.90
CA PRO A 2 -55.09 -9.38 28.48
C PRO A 2 -54.12 -10.46 28.00
N ASP A 3 -54.40 -11.06 26.85
CA ASP A 3 -53.54 -12.07 26.24
C ASP A 3 -52.19 -11.40 25.87
N GLY A 4 -51.15 -11.73 26.62
CA GLY A 4 -49.80 -11.22 26.43
C GLY A 4 -48.80 -12.36 26.32
N LYS A 5 -47.68 -12.07 25.66
CA LYS A 5 -46.65 -13.04 25.31
C LYS A 5 -45.34 -12.63 25.96
N ALA A 6 -44.83 -13.47 26.86
CA ALA A 6 -43.52 -13.28 27.46
C ALA A 6 -42.43 -13.28 26.36
N PRO A 7 -41.37 -12.48 26.48
CA PRO A 7 -40.38 -12.36 25.43
C PRO A 7 -39.52 -13.62 25.34
N HIS A 8 -39.28 -14.10 24.13
CA HIS A 8 -38.37 -15.22 23.89
C HIS A 8 -37.65 -15.09 22.54
N PHE A 9 -36.53 -15.82 22.40
CA PHE A 9 -35.70 -15.82 21.21
C PHE A 9 -35.84 -17.16 20.47
N PRO A 10 -36.58 -17.22 19.36
CA PRO A 10 -36.74 -18.47 18.62
C PRO A 10 -35.53 -18.77 17.72
N GLN A 11 -34.59 -17.83 17.56
CA GLN A 11 -33.40 -17.98 16.74
C GLN A 11 -32.14 -17.60 17.52
N GLN A 12 -31.00 -18.18 17.13
CA GLN A 12 -29.70 -17.79 17.66
C GLN A 12 -29.32 -16.38 17.18
N PRO A 13 -28.58 -15.59 17.99
CA PRO A 13 -28.07 -14.31 17.56
C PRO A 13 -27.11 -14.44 16.36
N VAL A 14 -27.13 -13.45 15.48
CA VAL A 14 -26.29 -13.38 14.29
C VAL A 14 -25.47 -12.09 14.29
N ALA A 15 -24.22 -12.19 13.88
CA ALA A 15 -23.33 -11.05 13.67
C ALA A 15 -23.18 -10.79 12.16
N ARG A 16 -23.31 -9.53 11.75
CA ARG A 16 -23.10 -9.11 10.36
C ARG A 16 -22.27 -7.83 10.33
N GLN A 17 -21.31 -7.76 9.41
CA GLN A 17 -20.57 -6.53 9.15
C GLN A 17 -21.29 -5.74 8.06
N ASN A 18 -21.38 -4.44 8.25
CA ASN A 18 -21.89 -3.49 7.28
C ASN A 18 -20.76 -2.99 6.37
N ASP A 19 -21.12 -2.43 5.21
CA ASP A 19 -20.17 -1.87 4.23
C ASP A 19 -19.28 -0.74 4.82
N ASP A 20 -19.74 -0.07 5.87
CA ASP A 20 -19.00 0.98 6.59
C ASP A 20 -18.00 0.43 7.64
N GLY A 21 -17.90 -0.90 7.74
CA GLY A 21 -17.03 -1.63 8.67
C GLY A 21 -17.62 -1.84 10.07
N SER A 22 -18.77 -1.24 10.39
CA SER A 22 -19.46 -1.48 11.67
C SER A 22 -20.05 -2.88 11.75
N LEU A 23 -20.11 -3.43 12.97
CA LEU A 23 -20.67 -4.75 13.24
C LEU A 23 -22.06 -4.63 13.88
N GLU A 24 -23.05 -5.33 13.34
CA GLU A 24 -24.37 -5.50 13.95
C GLU A 24 -24.50 -6.89 14.58
N LEU A 25 -24.84 -6.93 15.87
CA LEU A 25 -25.32 -8.13 16.54
C LEU A 25 -26.85 -8.08 16.57
N GLU A 26 -27.51 -8.98 15.85
CA GLU A 26 -28.96 -9.07 15.74
C GLU A 26 -29.50 -10.28 16.50
N CYS A 27 -30.49 -10.04 17.37
CA CYS A 27 -31.29 -11.07 18.03
C CYS A 27 -32.73 -10.95 17.53
N PHE A 28 -33.24 -12.02 16.90
CA PHE A 28 -34.66 -12.11 16.57
C PHE A 28 -35.45 -12.60 17.78
N LEU A 29 -36.55 -11.92 18.12
CA LEU A 29 -37.38 -12.22 19.29
C LEU A 29 -38.87 -12.08 18.98
N GLU A 30 -39.70 -12.67 19.83
CA GLU A 30 -41.15 -12.47 19.82
C GLU A 30 -41.64 -12.07 21.21
N ALA A 31 -42.47 -11.03 21.29
CA ALA A 31 -42.95 -10.45 22.54
C ALA A 31 -44.23 -9.62 22.36
N ASN A 32 -45.14 -9.66 23.34
CA ASN A 32 -46.32 -8.79 23.37
C ASN A 32 -46.67 -8.44 24.82
N PRO A 33 -46.65 -7.16 25.23
CA PRO A 33 -46.36 -5.95 24.45
C PRO A 33 -44.87 -5.79 24.10
N VAL A 34 -44.54 -4.72 23.35
CA VAL A 34 -43.17 -4.33 22.98
C VAL A 34 -42.25 -4.38 24.21
N PRO A 35 -41.14 -5.14 24.17
CA PRO A 35 -40.25 -5.28 25.32
C PRO A 35 -39.26 -4.12 25.42
N GLU A 36 -38.79 -3.85 26.64
CA GLU A 36 -37.57 -3.07 26.86
C GLU A 36 -36.35 -3.95 26.60
N ILE A 37 -35.28 -3.35 26.05
CA ILE A 37 -34.04 -4.03 25.69
C ILE A 37 -32.83 -3.43 26.41
N LYS A 38 -31.94 -4.30 26.90
CA LYS A 38 -30.63 -3.94 27.40
C LYS A 38 -29.57 -4.88 26.85
N TRP A 39 -28.44 -4.32 26.43
CA TRP A 39 -27.28 -5.08 25.99
C TRP A 39 -26.20 -5.07 27.06
N PHE A 40 -25.47 -6.17 27.16
CA PHE A 40 -24.36 -6.34 28.09
C PHE A 40 -23.14 -6.88 27.36
N TYR A 41 -21.97 -6.39 27.74
CA TYR A 41 -20.68 -6.98 27.41
C TYR A 41 -20.08 -7.53 28.71
N ASP A 42 -19.80 -8.83 28.71
CA ASP A 42 -19.63 -9.66 29.89
C ASP A 42 -20.78 -9.46 30.90
N GLN A 43 -20.51 -8.73 31.98
CA GLN A 43 -21.49 -8.43 33.04
C GLN A 43 -21.91 -6.95 33.07
N THR A 44 -21.32 -6.10 32.22
CA THR A 44 -21.51 -4.65 32.24
C THR A 44 -22.55 -4.24 31.20
N GLU A 45 -23.52 -3.42 31.60
CA GLU A 45 -24.51 -2.87 30.67
C GLU A 45 -23.84 -1.91 29.68
N ILE A 46 -24.06 -2.15 28.39
CA ILE A 46 -23.57 -1.28 27.32
C ILE A 46 -24.48 -0.05 27.26
N LYS A 47 -23.89 1.13 27.45
CA LYS A 47 -24.60 2.41 27.32
C LYS A 47 -24.36 2.99 25.93
N PRO A 48 -25.40 3.58 25.28
CA PRO A 48 -25.24 4.23 23.99
C PRO A 48 -24.16 5.33 24.02
N ASN A 49 -23.32 5.35 23.00
CA ASN A 49 -22.29 6.37 22.80
C ASN A 49 -21.93 6.46 21.30
N GLN A 50 -20.82 7.12 20.94
CA GLN A 50 -20.40 7.26 19.54
C GLN A 50 -20.07 5.93 18.85
N ARG A 51 -19.60 4.93 19.62
CA ARG A 51 -19.24 3.59 19.13
C ARG A 51 -20.38 2.58 19.22
N PHE A 52 -21.18 2.64 20.27
CA PHE A 52 -22.26 1.68 20.53
C PHE A 52 -23.64 2.32 20.38
N SER A 53 -24.50 1.73 19.57
CA SER A 53 -25.91 2.12 19.49
C SER A 53 -26.81 0.89 19.42
N SER A 54 -28.02 0.97 19.98
CA SER A 54 -28.97 -0.13 20.00
C SER A 54 -30.35 0.30 19.50
N ARG A 55 -31.02 -0.58 18.77
CA ARG A 55 -32.38 -0.36 18.24
C ARG A 55 -33.21 -1.64 18.31
N LEU A 56 -34.53 -1.46 18.25
CA LEU A 56 -35.51 -2.54 18.19
C LEU A 56 -36.41 -2.31 16.98
N ASP A 57 -36.27 -3.14 15.97
CA ASP A 57 -37.08 -3.07 14.75
C ASP A 57 -38.30 -3.98 14.89
N ASN A 58 -39.47 -3.46 14.51
CA ASN A 58 -40.69 -4.27 14.42
C ASN A 58 -40.70 -5.06 13.10
N ARG A 59 -40.87 -6.39 13.17
CA ARG A 59 -40.96 -7.30 12.02
C ARG A 59 -42.40 -7.74 11.72
N GLY A 60 -43.39 -7.26 12.48
CA GLY A 60 -44.80 -7.62 12.38
C GLY A 60 -45.18 -8.79 13.29
N SER A 61 -46.48 -8.95 13.58
CA SER A 61 -47.04 -10.12 14.30
C SER A 61 -46.29 -10.50 15.59
N ASP A 62 -46.09 -9.53 16.49
CA ASP A 62 -45.36 -9.67 17.76
C ASP A 62 -43.86 -10.03 17.63
N ALA A 63 -43.28 -9.98 16.42
CA ALA A 63 -41.86 -10.25 16.17
C ALA A 63 -41.03 -8.97 16.05
N TYR A 64 -39.80 -9.02 16.57
CA TYR A 64 -38.86 -7.90 16.57
C TYR A 64 -37.42 -8.35 16.28
N SER A 65 -36.60 -7.44 15.76
CA SER A 65 -35.15 -7.58 15.68
C SER A 65 -34.48 -6.59 16.64
N ALA A 66 -33.89 -7.12 17.70
CA ALA A 66 -33.04 -6.41 18.63
C ALA A 66 -31.63 -6.29 18.06
N ILE A 67 -31.12 -5.08 17.86
CA ILE A 67 -29.84 -4.87 17.16
C ILE A 67 -28.91 -4.00 18.01
N LEU A 68 -27.67 -4.45 18.18
CA LEU A 68 -26.55 -3.67 18.72
C LEU A 68 -25.54 -3.42 17.60
N GLN A 69 -25.32 -2.15 17.27
CA GLN A 69 -24.28 -1.72 16.34
C GLN A 69 -23.01 -1.32 17.10
N ILE A 70 -21.86 -1.81 16.65
CA ILE A 70 -20.52 -1.52 17.17
C ILE A 70 -19.70 -0.89 16.04
N LYS A 71 -19.24 0.34 16.24
CA LYS A 71 -18.33 1.06 15.32
C LYS A 71 -16.89 1.01 15.80
N ASP A 72 -15.96 1.22 14.86
CA ASP A 72 -14.52 1.20 15.08
C ASP A 72 -14.09 -0.11 15.76
N LEU A 73 -14.37 -1.24 15.10
CA LEU A 73 -14.18 -2.56 15.67
C LEU A 73 -12.71 -2.80 16.05
N ALA A 74 -12.48 -3.30 17.25
CA ALA A 74 -11.17 -3.61 17.80
C ALA A 74 -11.13 -5.02 18.40
N ASP A 75 -9.95 -5.62 18.51
CA ASP A 75 -9.79 -6.97 19.09
C ASP A 75 -10.40 -7.10 20.49
N SER A 76 -10.44 -6.00 21.26
CA SER A 76 -11.06 -5.93 22.58
C SER A 76 -12.59 -6.07 22.59
N ASP A 77 -13.24 -5.97 21.44
CA ASP A 77 -14.69 -6.13 21.31
C ASP A 77 -15.07 -7.62 21.23
N ALA A 78 -14.11 -8.55 21.09
CA ALA A 78 -14.35 -9.98 21.16
C ALA A 78 -14.67 -10.42 22.59
N GLY A 79 -15.78 -11.15 22.79
CA GLY A 79 -16.16 -11.62 24.12
C GLY A 79 -17.64 -11.96 24.25
N ALA A 80 -18.11 -12.10 25.49
CA ALA A 80 -19.49 -12.50 25.77
C ALA A 80 -20.43 -11.30 25.72
N TYR A 81 -21.42 -11.34 24.84
CA TYR A 81 -22.52 -10.40 24.77
C TYR A 81 -23.81 -11.05 25.26
N ARG A 82 -24.68 -10.25 25.87
CA ARG A 82 -26.02 -10.68 26.25
C ARG A 82 -27.06 -9.62 25.89
N CYS A 83 -28.06 -10.04 25.12
CA CYS A 83 -29.29 -9.27 24.89
C CYS A 83 -30.32 -9.67 25.94
N ALA A 84 -30.72 -8.73 26.79
CA ALA A 84 -31.73 -8.91 27.82
C ALA A 84 -32.99 -8.15 27.46
N ILE A 85 -34.12 -8.84 27.43
CA ILE A 85 -35.42 -8.27 27.08
C ILE A 85 -36.42 -8.50 28.20
N VAL A 86 -37.27 -7.51 28.47
CA VAL A 86 -38.28 -7.59 29.52
C VAL A 86 -39.60 -6.95 29.06
N ASN A 87 -40.70 -7.61 29.38
CA ASN A 87 -42.03 -7.01 29.31
C ASN A 87 -42.83 -7.41 30.58
N PRO A 88 -44.07 -6.92 30.78
CA PRO A 88 -44.86 -7.26 31.97
C PRO A 88 -45.15 -8.75 32.18
N PHE A 89 -45.02 -9.57 31.13
CA PHE A 89 -45.29 -11.01 31.16
C PHE A 89 -44.04 -11.86 31.39
N GLY A 90 -42.84 -11.28 31.30
CA GLY A 90 -41.62 -12.03 31.58
C GLY A 90 -40.33 -11.39 31.10
N LYS A 91 -39.26 -12.19 31.15
CA LYS A 91 -37.90 -11.81 30.76
C LYS A 91 -37.32 -12.86 29.82
N GLY A 92 -36.49 -12.44 28.88
CA GLY A 92 -35.70 -13.30 28.00
C GLY A 92 -34.24 -12.86 27.99
N ASN A 93 -33.32 -13.81 27.78
CA ASN A 93 -31.92 -13.51 27.50
C ASN A 93 -31.44 -14.33 26.29
N ALA A 94 -30.68 -13.68 25.41
CA ALA A 94 -29.88 -14.34 24.39
C ALA A 94 -28.41 -14.06 24.68
N ASN A 95 -27.59 -15.11 24.77
CA ASN A 95 -26.15 -15.00 24.98
C ASN A 95 -25.43 -15.28 23.66
N PHE A 96 -24.38 -14.52 23.39
CA PHE A 96 -23.60 -14.60 22.16
C PHE A 96 -22.12 -14.41 22.48
N ASN A 97 -21.24 -15.31 22.04
CA ASN A 97 -19.80 -15.12 22.20
C ASN A 97 -19.21 -14.64 20.87
N LEU A 98 -18.92 -13.34 20.78
CA LEU A 98 -18.40 -12.70 19.58
C LEU A 98 -16.95 -13.10 19.36
N LYS A 99 -16.71 -13.80 18.25
CA LYS A 99 -15.37 -14.02 17.69
C LYS A 99 -15.16 -13.04 16.55
N LEU A 100 -14.09 -12.27 16.61
CA LEU A 100 -13.74 -11.31 15.56
C LEU A 100 -12.98 -11.93 14.38
N THR A 101 -12.78 -13.25 14.40
CA THR A 101 -12.26 -14.00 13.26
C THR A 101 -13.20 -13.85 12.06
N GLY A 102 -12.86 -12.94 11.14
CA GLY A 102 -13.70 -12.59 9.99
C GLY A 102 -14.04 -11.11 9.89
N PHE A 103 -13.77 -10.31 10.92
CA PHE A 103 -14.13 -8.90 11.01
C PHE A 103 -12.91 -7.99 11.25
N SER A 104 -11.73 -8.39 10.77
CA SER A 104 -10.50 -7.63 10.94
C SER A 104 -9.94 -7.14 9.62
N SER A 105 -9.28 -5.98 9.65
CA SER A 105 -8.55 -5.45 8.49
C SER A 105 -7.44 -6.40 8.06
N PRO A 106 -6.96 -6.32 6.80
CA PRO A 106 -5.84 -7.15 6.38
C PRO A 106 -4.60 -6.90 7.26
N THR A 107 -3.80 -7.93 7.51
CA THR A 107 -2.57 -7.84 8.32
C THR A 107 -1.38 -8.45 7.59
N PHE A 108 -0.15 -8.02 7.90
CA PHE A 108 1.05 -8.59 7.28
C PHE A 108 1.31 -10.02 7.77
N VAL A 109 1.51 -10.94 6.83
CA VAL A 109 2.15 -12.24 7.07
C VAL A 109 3.65 -12.11 6.81
N GLU A 110 4.01 -11.52 5.67
CA GLU A 110 5.38 -11.14 5.34
C GLU A 110 5.42 -9.64 5.12
N LYS A 111 6.37 -8.97 5.78
CA LYS A 111 6.53 -7.51 5.70
C LYS A 111 6.92 -7.08 4.28
N PRO A 112 6.63 -5.82 3.90
CA PRO A 112 7.07 -5.25 2.62
C PRO A 112 8.58 -5.35 2.44
N GLN A 113 9.01 -5.88 1.30
CA GLN A 113 10.42 -6.01 0.93
C GLN A 113 10.65 -5.71 -0.56
N ILE A 114 11.88 -5.28 -0.87
CA ILE A 114 12.33 -5.04 -2.24
C ILE A 114 13.40 -6.07 -2.56
N SER A 115 13.24 -6.78 -3.67
CA SER A 115 14.20 -7.75 -4.19
C SER A 115 14.43 -7.49 -5.69
N SER A 116 15.36 -8.22 -6.29
CA SER A 116 15.63 -8.14 -7.73
C SER A 116 15.97 -9.51 -8.31
N ARG A 117 15.67 -9.71 -9.60
CA ARG A 117 16.08 -10.88 -10.38
C ARG A 117 16.69 -10.46 -11.72
N ASP A 118 17.18 -11.43 -12.48
CA ASP A 118 17.79 -11.24 -13.81
C ASP A 118 18.89 -10.17 -13.79
N ASP A 119 19.82 -10.29 -12.84
CA ASP A 119 20.93 -9.34 -12.61
C ASP A 119 20.47 -7.87 -12.44
N GLY A 120 19.31 -7.68 -11.81
CA GLY A 120 18.75 -6.35 -11.54
C GLY A 120 17.85 -5.82 -12.65
N ARG A 121 17.66 -6.57 -13.75
CA ARG A 121 16.74 -6.18 -14.83
C ARG A 121 15.28 -6.22 -14.42
N VAL A 122 14.93 -6.94 -13.36
CA VAL A 122 13.59 -6.88 -12.77
C VAL A 122 13.70 -6.56 -11.29
N MET A 123 13.08 -5.46 -10.89
CA MET A 123 12.88 -5.09 -9.49
C MET A 123 11.51 -5.58 -9.03
N ILE A 124 11.44 -6.16 -7.84
CA ILE A 124 10.22 -6.75 -7.28
C ILE A 124 9.96 -6.10 -5.92
N MET A 125 8.77 -5.51 -5.76
CA MET A 125 8.25 -5.04 -4.48
C MET A 125 7.14 -5.98 -4.06
N GLU A 126 7.30 -6.68 -2.94
CA GLU A 126 6.40 -7.75 -2.56
C GLU A 126 6.09 -7.79 -1.07
N PHE A 127 4.94 -8.36 -0.72
CA PHE A 127 4.52 -8.67 0.63
C PHE A 127 3.44 -9.76 0.63
N LYS A 128 3.17 -10.31 1.81
CA LYS A 128 2.00 -11.19 2.03
C LYS A 128 1.08 -10.60 3.08
N ALA A 129 -0.21 -10.67 2.83
CA ALA A 129 -1.25 -10.23 3.74
C ALA A 129 -2.21 -11.36 4.08
N LYS A 130 -2.76 -11.35 5.29
CA LYS A 130 -3.85 -12.24 5.72
C LYS A 130 -5.13 -11.44 5.87
N SER A 131 -6.22 -11.94 5.32
CA SER A 131 -7.53 -11.30 5.42
C SER A 131 -8.62 -12.33 5.20
N ILE A 132 -9.46 -12.59 6.21
CA ILE A 132 -10.56 -13.55 6.06
C ILE A 132 -11.59 -13.05 5.03
N LEU A 133 -11.87 -11.74 5.03
CA LEU A 133 -12.63 -11.10 3.96
C LEU A 133 -11.74 -10.86 2.75
N LYS A 134 -12.23 -11.14 1.55
CA LYS A 134 -11.46 -10.93 0.31
C LYS A 134 -11.10 -9.45 0.15
N PRO A 135 -9.82 -9.06 0.20
CA PRO A 135 -9.42 -7.66 0.09
C PRO A 135 -9.18 -7.26 -1.38
N THR A 136 -9.29 -5.96 -1.65
CA THR A 136 -8.82 -5.32 -2.88
C THR A 136 -7.40 -4.79 -2.70
N PHE A 137 -6.55 -4.90 -3.72
CA PHE A 137 -5.17 -4.37 -3.71
C PHE A 137 -5.02 -3.26 -4.75
N VAL A 138 -4.46 -2.12 -4.34
CA VAL A 138 -4.19 -0.99 -5.24
C VAL A 138 -2.74 -0.54 -5.05
N TRP A 139 -1.98 -0.55 -6.14
CA TRP A 139 -0.61 -0.04 -6.19
C TRP A 139 -0.61 1.42 -6.65
N GLN A 140 0.18 2.25 -5.98
CA GLN A 140 0.34 3.68 -6.26
C GLN A 140 1.80 4.09 -6.21
N LYS A 141 2.15 5.11 -6.98
CA LYS A 141 3.43 5.81 -6.91
C LYS A 141 3.16 7.31 -6.70
N GLY A 142 3.51 7.83 -5.53
CA GLY A 142 2.97 9.14 -5.11
C GLY A 142 1.44 9.07 -5.07
N ASP A 143 0.77 9.97 -5.79
CA ASP A 143 -0.70 10.03 -5.85
C ASP A 143 -1.31 9.25 -7.02
N GLU A 144 -0.49 8.73 -7.94
CA GLU A 144 -0.95 8.05 -9.16
C GLU A 144 -1.10 6.55 -8.95
N ILE A 145 -2.18 5.97 -9.49
CA ILE A 145 -2.37 4.51 -9.53
C ILE A 145 -1.45 3.90 -10.59
N VAL A 146 -0.70 2.87 -10.20
CA VAL A 146 0.13 2.10 -11.13
C VAL A 146 -0.76 1.15 -11.92
N ALA A 147 -0.78 1.32 -13.25
CA ALA A 147 -1.45 0.43 -14.17
C ALA A 147 -0.49 -0.60 -14.77
N GLU A 148 -1.00 -1.79 -15.09
CA GLU A 148 -0.22 -2.80 -15.80
C GLU A 148 0.22 -2.32 -17.19
N SER A 149 1.43 -2.67 -17.57
CA SER A 149 2.03 -2.34 -18.87
C SER A 149 3.11 -3.37 -19.21
N ASP A 150 3.85 -3.16 -20.30
CA ASP A 150 5.02 -3.98 -20.62
C ASP A 150 6.15 -3.83 -19.59
N ARG A 151 6.18 -2.72 -18.84
CA ARG A 151 7.19 -2.48 -17.79
C ARG A 151 6.72 -2.80 -16.39
N TYR A 152 5.45 -2.53 -16.08
CA TYR A 152 4.86 -2.76 -14.76
C TYR A 152 3.96 -3.98 -14.81
N LYS A 153 4.28 -5.01 -14.01
CA LYS A 153 3.44 -6.20 -13.85
C LYS A 153 2.93 -6.26 -12.42
N ILE A 154 1.62 -6.41 -12.25
CA ILE A 154 1.00 -6.52 -10.93
C ILE A 154 0.62 -7.98 -10.73
N VAL A 155 1.22 -8.60 -9.72
CA VAL A 155 0.95 -9.98 -9.34
C VAL A 155 0.05 -9.97 -8.11
N LEU A 156 -1.07 -10.68 -8.19
CA LEU A 156 -1.94 -10.96 -7.05
C LEU A 156 -2.27 -12.45 -7.05
N LYS A 157 -1.95 -13.14 -5.96
CA LYS A 157 -2.21 -14.58 -5.79
C LYS A 157 -2.83 -14.83 -4.42
N GLU A 158 -3.89 -15.63 -4.37
CA GLU A 158 -4.41 -16.19 -3.13
C GLU A 158 -3.70 -17.52 -2.87
N THR A 159 -3.01 -17.63 -1.74
CA THR A 159 -2.12 -18.76 -1.43
C THR A 159 -2.75 -19.79 -0.47
N GLY A 160 -4.07 -19.69 -0.24
CA GLY A 160 -4.81 -20.50 0.74
C GLY A 160 -4.73 -19.92 2.16
N ASN A 161 -5.50 -20.46 3.10
CA ASN A 161 -5.56 -20.00 4.51
C ASN A 161 -5.88 -18.50 4.69
N HIS A 162 -6.62 -17.92 3.73
CA HIS A 162 -6.92 -16.50 3.68
C HIS A 162 -5.69 -15.60 3.54
N GLU A 163 -4.61 -16.12 2.94
CA GLU A 163 -3.40 -15.38 2.65
C GLU A 163 -3.33 -14.95 1.17
N TYR A 164 -2.84 -13.74 0.97
CA TYR A 164 -2.73 -13.08 -0.32
C TYR A 164 -1.30 -12.60 -0.50
N TYR A 165 -0.68 -12.99 -1.60
CA TYR A 165 0.59 -12.45 -2.06
C TYR A 165 0.32 -11.35 -3.08
N SER A 166 0.90 -10.16 -2.88
CA SER A 166 0.87 -9.10 -3.86
C SER A 166 2.29 -8.62 -4.16
N ALA A 167 2.58 -8.45 -5.45
CA ALA A 167 3.84 -7.87 -5.91
C ALA A 167 3.64 -6.91 -7.07
N LEU A 168 4.49 -5.90 -7.14
CA LEU A 168 4.69 -5.04 -8.30
C LEU A 168 6.10 -5.30 -8.84
N GLU A 169 6.17 -5.75 -10.08
CA GLU A 169 7.43 -5.97 -10.80
C GLU A 169 7.67 -4.82 -11.78
N ILE A 170 8.90 -4.29 -11.78
CA ILE A 170 9.36 -3.25 -12.70
C ILE A 170 10.46 -3.86 -13.58
N ILE A 171 10.18 -3.98 -14.88
CA ILE A 171 11.12 -4.46 -15.89
C ILE A 171 11.98 -3.29 -16.40
N GLU A 172 13.29 -3.52 -16.45
CA GLU A 172 14.34 -2.57 -16.79
C GLU A 172 14.17 -1.26 -16.01
N PRO A 173 14.36 -1.30 -14.66
CA PRO A 173 14.08 -0.16 -13.79
C PRO A 173 15.02 1.02 -14.09
N LYS A 174 14.47 2.24 -14.14
CA LYS A 174 15.17 3.48 -14.50
C LYS A 174 15.07 4.49 -13.37
N LYS A 175 16.22 5.00 -12.92
CA LYS A 175 16.31 5.95 -11.81
C LYS A 175 15.37 7.14 -11.96
N GLU A 176 15.28 7.72 -13.15
CA GLU A 176 14.48 8.94 -13.40
C GLU A 176 12.98 8.67 -13.35
N LYS A 177 12.55 7.42 -13.58
CA LYS A 177 11.14 7.05 -13.65
C LYS A 177 10.65 6.29 -12.44
N ASP A 178 11.52 5.54 -11.78
CA ASP A 178 11.13 4.51 -10.82
C ASP A 178 11.74 4.76 -9.43
N ALA A 179 12.60 5.77 -9.26
CA ALA A 179 12.97 6.21 -7.92
C ALA A 179 11.76 6.84 -7.21
N GLY A 180 11.72 6.71 -5.89
CA GLY A 180 10.69 7.31 -5.04
C GLY A 180 9.92 6.28 -4.22
N GLN A 181 8.74 6.68 -3.75
CA GLN A 181 7.91 5.88 -2.87
C GLN A 181 6.79 5.20 -3.67
N PHE A 182 6.69 3.89 -3.51
CA PHE A 182 5.54 3.10 -3.94
C PHE A 182 4.75 2.63 -2.74
N VAL A 183 3.44 2.57 -2.89
CA VAL A 183 2.52 2.15 -1.84
C VAL A 183 1.55 1.13 -2.43
N CYS A 184 1.37 0.01 -1.73
CA CYS A 184 0.24 -0.88 -1.97
C CYS A 184 -0.76 -0.76 -0.82
N THR A 185 -2.03 -0.55 -1.12
CA THR A 185 -3.11 -0.56 -0.14
C THR A 185 -3.98 -1.79 -0.35
N ALA A 186 -4.00 -2.69 0.64
CA ALA A 186 -4.95 -3.79 0.72
C ALA A 186 -6.15 -3.37 1.59
N LYS A 187 -7.37 -3.43 1.08
CA LYS A 187 -8.58 -2.95 1.78
C LYS A 187 -9.66 -4.02 1.81
N ASN A 188 -10.30 -4.20 2.97
CA ASN A 188 -11.57 -4.91 3.12
C ASN A 188 -12.59 -4.00 3.85
N GLU A 189 -13.78 -4.52 4.15
CA GLU A 189 -14.83 -3.75 4.87
C GLU A 189 -14.39 -3.32 6.27
N SER A 190 -13.51 -4.07 6.91
CA SER A 190 -13.00 -3.77 8.26
C SER A 190 -11.86 -2.75 8.29
N GLY A 191 -11.28 -2.38 7.15
CA GLY A 191 -10.21 -1.37 7.09
C GLY A 191 -9.16 -1.65 6.01
N LYS A 192 -7.96 -1.08 6.22
CA LYS A 192 -6.88 -1.13 5.24
C LYS A 192 -5.52 -1.46 5.86
N LEU A 193 -4.71 -2.16 5.09
CA LEU A 193 -3.28 -2.40 5.30
C LEU A 193 -2.49 -1.63 4.24
N THR A 194 -1.43 -0.94 4.65
CA THR A 194 -0.59 -0.16 3.74
C THR A 194 0.83 -0.68 3.76
N ALA A 195 1.32 -1.15 2.61
CA ALA A 195 2.70 -1.54 2.37
C ALA A 195 3.44 -0.40 1.66
N THR A 196 4.52 0.09 2.24
CA THR A 196 5.30 1.21 1.69
C THR A 196 6.70 0.74 1.29
N PHE A 197 7.12 1.09 0.08
CA PHE A 197 8.42 0.74 -0.50
C PHE A 197 9.16 2.02 -0.89
N SER A 198 10.42 2.14 -0.47
CA SER A 198 11.28 3.26 -0.85
C SER A 198 12.33 2.79 -1.84
N VAL A 199 12.12 3.06 -3.13
CA VAL A 199 13.02 2.67 -4.20
C VAL A 199 14.15 3.71 -4.31
N LYS A 200 15.37 3.25 -4.04
CA LYS A 200 16.61 4.01 -4.22
C LYS A 200 17.49 3.25 -5.20
N PHE A 201 18.01 3.96 -6.19
CA PHE A 201 19.03 3.45 -7.09
C PHE A 201 20.38 3.83 -6.51
N GLU A 202 21.08 2.84 -5.97
CA GLU A 202 22.47 3.04 -5.57
C GLU A 202 23.29 3.34 -6.82
N VAL A 203 24.06 4.42 -6.76
CA VAL A 203 25.10 4.67 -7.75
C VAL A 203 26.25 3.73 -7.39
N PRO A 204 26.68 2.83 -8.30
CA PRO A 204 27.79 1.93 -8.00
C PRO A 204 28.98 2.73 -7.46
N GLN A 205 29.60 2.24 -6.40
CA GLN A 205 30.82 2.84 -5.89
C GLN A 205 31.85 2.86 -7.03
N GLY A 206 32.36 4.05 -7.38
CA GLY A 206 33.28 4.23 -8.50
C GLY A 206 32.65 4.70 -9.83
N ALA A 207 31.32 4.81 -9.90
CA ALA A 207 30.66 5.35 -11.10
C ALA A 207 31.10 6.80 -11.38
N PRO A 208 31.28 7.20 -12.66
CA PRO A 208 31.69 8.55 -13.00
C PRO A 208 30.73 9.63 -12.48
N THR A 209 31.28 10.68 -11.87
CA THR A 209 30.53 11.84 -11.36
C THR A 209 31.10 13.13 -11.93
N PHE A 210 30.25 14.02 -12.46
CA PHE A 210 30.71 15.31 -12.97
C PHE A 210 31.14 16.21 -11.82
N THR A 211 32.38 16.70 -11.86
CA THR A 211 32.96 17.60 -10.85
C THR A 211 32.78 19.06 -11.23
N ARG A 212 32.60 19.35 -12.53
CA ARG A 212 32.25 20.69 -13.03
C ARG A 212 31.23 20.62 -14.16
N LYS A 213 30.47 21.71 -14.34
CA LYS A 213 29.54 21.89 -15.46
C LYS A 213 30.31 22.00 -16.79
N PRO A 214 29.70 21.62 -17.93
CA PRO A 214 30.30 21.82 -19.25
C PRO A 214 30.62 23.30 -19.51
N GLN A 215 31.79 23.56 -20.09
CA GLN A 215 32.24 24.89 -20.49
C GLN A 215 32.59 24.91 -21.98
N ILE A 216 32.43 26.08 -22.60
CA ILE A 216 32.88 26.32 -23.99
C ILE A 216 34.08 27.24 -23.91
N LEU A 217 35.20 26.80 -24.48
CA LEU A 217 36.45 27.54 -24.54
C LEU A 217 36.78 27.85 -26.00
N GLN A 218 37.32 29.04 -26.27
CA GLN A 218 37.95 29.35 -27.54
C GLN A 218 39.44 29.12 -27.43
N LYS A 219 40.02 28.39 -28.39
CA LYS A 219 41.47 28.17 -28.48
C LYS A 219 41.96 28.44 -29.90
N THR A 220 43.25 28.65 -30.04
CA THR A 220 43.95 28.59 -31.32
C THR A 220 44.49 27.17 -31.46
N SER A 221 44.10 26.46 -32.52
CA SER A 221 44.55 25.10 -32.79
C SER A 221 46.03 25.07 -33.23
N ASP A 222 46.63 23.88 -33.30
CA ASP A 222 48.02 23.68 -33.74
C ASP A 222 48.32 24.29 -35.13
N SER A 223 47.31 24.47 -35.99
CA SER A 223 47.45 25.08 -37.32
C SER A 223 47.33 26.61 -37.31
N GLY A 224 47.08 27.24 -36.16
CA GLY A 224 46.83 28.67 -36.04
C GLY A 224 45.35 29.07 -36.23
N ASP A 225 44.48 28.12 -36.57
CA ASP A 225 43.06 28.38 -36.79
C ASP A 225 42.27 28.42 -35.47
N PRO A 226 41.23 29.26 -35.36
CA PRO A 226 40.35 29.27 -34.19
C PRO A 226 39.58 27.95 -34.07
N ALA A 227 39.56 27.40 -32.86
CA ALA A 227 38.85 26.18 -32.51
C ALA A 227 37.94 26.39 -31.29
N ILE A 228 36.82 25.67 -31.26
CA ILE A 228 35.89 25.65 -30.13
C ILE A 228 36.12 24.35 -29.35
N VAL A 229 36.33 24.46 -28.05
CA VAL A 229 36.52 23.31 -27.16
C VAL A 229 35.38 23.23 -26.17
N PHE A 230 34.66 22.11 -26.16
CA PHE A 230 33.76 21.74 -25.09
C PHE A 230 34.57 21.01 -24.02
N ASP A 231 34.56 21.54 -22.81
CA ASP A 231 35.35 21.05 -21.67
C ASP A 231 34.42 20.59 -20.54
N ILE A 232 34.67 19.41 -19.98
CA ILE A 232 33.92 18.90 -18.83
C ILE A 232 34.84 18.10 -17.90
N GLY A 233 34.72 18.36 -16.60
CA GLY A 233 35.46 17.64 -15.57
C GLY A 233 34.60 16.62 -14.84
N PHE A 234 35.18 15.47 -14.54
CA PHE A 234 34.52 14.37 -13.85
C PHE A 234 35.51 13.58 -13.00
N GLN A 235 35.00 12.87 -11.99
CA GLN A 235 35.73 11.89 -11.20
C GLN A 235 35.24 10.50 -11.59
N ALA A 236 36.14 9.56 -11.80
CA ALA A 236 35.81 8.18 -12.15
C ALA A 236 36.92 7.24 -11.69
N ASP A 237 36.63 5.94 -11.57
CA ASP A 237 37.67 4.94 -11.34
C ASP A 237 38.73 4.92 -12.46
N MET A 238 39.82 4.17 -12.24
CA MET A 238 40.95 4.14 -13.17
C MET A 238 40.51 3.75 -14.60
N ASN A 239 40.97 4.51 -15.59
CA ASN A 239 40.73 4.32 -17.04
C ASN A 239 39.27 4.53 -17.50
N PRO A 240 38.69 5.74 -17.35
CA PRO A 240 37.35 6.01 -17.85
C PRO A 240 37.29 6.06 -19.39
N GLU A 241 36.22 5.52 -19.97
CA GLU A 241 35.87 5.74 -21.38
C GLU A 241 34.93 6.95 -21.50
N VAL A 242 35.23 7.86 -22.42
CA VAL A 242 34.38 9.02 -22.72
C VAL A 242 33.79 8.89 -24.11
N ILE A 243 32.47 9.00 -24.20
CA ILE A 243 31.73 8.94 -25.47
C ILE A 243 31.02 10.27 -25.70
N TRP A 244 31.34 10.94 -26.80
CA TRP A 244 30.63 12.13 -27.26
C TRP A 244 29.49 11.76 -28.19
N LEU A 245 28.29 12.31 -27.95
CA LEU A 245 27.10 12.13 -28.77
C LEU A 245 26.73 13.47 -29.43
N ASN A 246 26.30 13.42 -30.69
CA ASN A 246 25.73 14.58 -31.36
C ASN A 246 24.29 14.87 -30.86
N PRO A 247 23.64 15.98 -31.26
CA PRO A 247 22.27 16.30 -30.83
C PRO A 247 21.20 15.27 -31.24
N LYS A 248 21.51 14.37 -32.19
CA LYS A 248 20.63 13.26 -32.60
C LYS A 248 20.92 11.97 -31.81
N GLY A 249 21.76 12.03 -30.78
CA GLY A 249 22.15 10.88 -29.95
C GLY A 249 23.14 9.91 -30.60
N LYS A 250 23.75 10.27 -31.74
CA LYS A 250 24.70 9.39 -32.44
C LYS A 250 26.13 9.61 -31.95
N LYS A 251 26.87 8.51 -31.67
CA LYS A 251 28.30 8.53 -31.31
C LYS A 251 29.11 9.28 -32.36
N MET A 252 29.81 10.31 -31.92
CA MET A 252 30.74 11.09 -32.74
C MET A 252 32.03 10.29 -32.93
N LYS A 253 32.76 10.59 -34.01
CA LYS A 253 34.06 9.98 -34.33
C LYS A 253 35.08 11.08 -34.58
N GLU A 254 36.34 10.80 -34.26
CA GLU A 254 37.43 11.71 -34.60
C GLU A 254 37.57 11.87 -36.11
N SER A 255 37.97 13.07 -36.53
CA SER A 255 38.20 13.45 -37.92
C SER A 255 39.13 14.66 -37.99
N SER A 256 39.39 15.19 -39.18
CA SER A 256 40.15 16.45 -39.33
C SER A 256 39.49 17.65 -38.62
N ARG A 257 38.18 17.59 -38.35
CA ARG A 257 37.41 18.66 -37.69
C ARG A 257 37.05 18.37 -36.23
N ILE A 258 37.26 17.14 -35.77
CA ILE A 258 36.81 16.68 -34.45
C ILE A 258 37.96 15.94 -33.78
N LYS A 259 38.44 16.44 -32.65
CA LYS A 259 39.39 15.74 -31.79
C LYS A 259 38.80 15.52 -30.40
N PHE A 260 39.05 14.37 -29.80
CA PHE A 260 38.69 14.10 -28.41
C PHE A 260 39.94 14.12 -27.53
N GLY A 261 39.83 14.72 -26.35
CA GLY A 261 40.89 14.76 -25.36
C GLY A 261 40.39 14.18 -24.04
N LEU A 262 41.26 13.45 -23.34
CA LEU A 262 41.05 13.00 -21.97
C LEU A 262 42.35 13.22 -21.20
N THR A 263 42.32 14.08 -20.18
CA THR A 263 43.50 14.44 -19.40
C THR A 263 43.21 14.34 -17.90
N PRO A 264 44.13 13.80 -17.06
CA PRO A 264 43.99 13.88 -15.61
C PRO A 264 43.98 15.33 -15.11
N ASP A 265 43.12 15.64 -14.13
CA ASP A 265 42.87 17.02 -13.66
C ASP A 265 43.34 17.26 -12.21
N GLY A 266 44.60 16.91 -11.92
CA GLY A 266 45.32 17.24 -10.68
C GLY A 266 44.83 16.58 -9.38
N GLY A 267 43.56 16.20 -9.28
CA GLY A 267 42.96 15.46 -8.17
C GLY A 267 43.05 13.94 -8.36
N ALA A 268 42.87 13.21 -7.26
CA ALA A 268 42.82 11.76 -7.30
C ALA A 268 41.59 11.29 -8.10
N ASN A 269 41.82 10.51 -9.14
CA ASN A 269 40.77 9.95 -10.01
C ASN A 269 39.89 11.01 -10.71
N THR A 270 40.39 12.23 -10.87
CA THR A 270 39.70 13.31 -11.60
C THR A 270 40.27 13.49 -12.99
N TYR A 271 39.39 13.69 -13.96
CA TYR A 271 39.71 13.80 -15.38
C TYR A 271 38.96 14.97 -16.01
N THR A 272 39.54 15.49 -17.08
CA THR A 272 38.98 16.48 -17.99
C THR A 272 38.80 15.83 -19.35
N ALA A 273 37.55 15.77 -19.82
CA ALA A 273 37.22 15.41 -21.19
C ALA A 273 37.03 16.67 -22.04
N GLN A 274 37.62 16.66 -23.24
CA GLN A 274 37.53 17.74 -24.20
C GLN A 274 37.03 17.22 -25.56
N LEU A 275 36.14 17.99 -26.17
CA LEU A 275 35.74 17.86 -27.57
C LEU A 275 36.16 19.14 -28.29
N GLU A 276 37.16 19.05 -29.15
CA GLU A 276 37.63 20.15 -29.98
C GLU A 276 36.99 20.07 -31.37
N LEU A 277 36.40 21.19 -31.80
CA LEU A 277 35.86 21.41 -33.13
C LEU A 277 36.74 22.45 -33.84
N LYS A 278 37.32 22.04 -34.98
CA LYS A 278 38.11 22.87 -35.88
C LYS A 278 37.30 23.32 -37.09
#